data_AF-A0A3A8HCS2-F1
#
_entry.id   AF-A0A3A8HCS2-F1
#
_cell.length_a   1.000
_cell.length_b   1.000
_cell.length_c   1.000
_cell.angle_alpha   90.00
_cell.angle_beta   90.00
_cell.angle_gamma   90.00
#
_symmetry.space_group_name_H-M   'P 1'
#
loop_
_entity.id
_entity.type
_entity.pdbx_description
1 polymer ?
#
loop_
_entity_poly.entity_id
_entity_poly.type
_entity_poly.pdbx_seq_one_letter_code
_entity_poly.pdbx_strand_id
1 'polypeptide(L)'
;MLPYPGHMTAQRTLTDLMAEVAGRARDWSLPQDLGSDRMTVTAAWLASDDPLAMLFLLAAVHPRREVEMCIKLATEMSFFEPMRNEAHSMSRRLPGMNFNGRSPFYFIALYQRLHSALRWMEGTQRSRLEPELAAAIRVVVPDPFTLVGPAA
;
A
#
# COMPACT_ATOMS: atom_id res chain seq x y z
N MET A 1 -9.09 -46.32 -11.46
CA MET A 1 -9.89 -45.17 -11.00
C MET A 1 -8.96 -44.32 -10.15
N LEU A 2 -8.29 -43.35 -10.77
CA LEU A 2 -7.30 -42.49 -10.11
C LEU A 2 -8.01 -41.26 -9.56
N PRO A 3 -7.68 -40.77 -8.35
CA PRO A 3 -8.33 -39.61 -7.77
C PRO A 3 -7.89 -38.33 -8.50
N TYR A 4 -8.86 -37.43 -8.70
CA TYR A 4 -8.64 -36.10 -9.23
C TYR A 4 -7.66 -35.33 -8.33
N PRO A 5 -6.69 -34.58 -8.90
CA PRO A 5 -5.92 -33.65 -8.10
C PRO A 5 -6.87 -32.53 -7.66
N GLY A 6 -7.05 -32.40 -6.35
CA GLY A 6 -7.76 -31.27 -5.79
C GLY A 6 -7.14 -29.98 -6.32
N HIS A 7 -7.99 -29.05 -6.76
CA HIS A 7 -7.63 -27.64 -6.83
C HIS A 7 -7.15 -27.22 -5.43
N MET A 8 -5.84 -27.31 -5.19
CA MET A 8 -5.19 -26.34 -4.31
C MET A 8 -5.41 -25.01 -5.01
N THR A 9 -6.44 -24.26 -4.62
CA THR A 9 -6.51 -22.85 -4.96
C THR A 9 -5.23 -22.25 -4.41
N ALA A 10 -4.23 -22.03 -5.28
CA ALA A 10 -3.01 -21.35 -4.92
C ALA A 10 -3.44 -20.09 -4.17
N GLN A 11 -2.99 -19.96 -2.93
CA GLN A 11 -3.33 -18.83 -2.08
C GLN A 11 -2.89 -17.57 -2.85
N ARG A 12 -3.87 -16.78 -3.32
CA ARG A 12 -3.58 -15.62 -4.16
C ARG A 12 -2.76 -14.63 -3.36
N THR A 13 -1.66 -14.15 -3.95
CA THR A 13 -0.84 -13.13 -3.31
C THR A 13 -1.53 -11.76 -3.42
N LEU A 14 -1.17 -10.83 -2.54
CA LEU A 14 -1.68 -9.46 -2.65
C LEU A 14 -1.29 -8.82 -3.99
N THR A 15 -0.09 -9.13 -4.49
CA THR A 15 0.40 -8.65 -5.79
C THR A 15 -0.50 -9.12 -6.94
N ASP A 16 -0.91 -10.39 -6.95
CA ASP A 16 -1.82 -10.92 -7.97
C ASP A 16 -3.18 -10.23 -7.92
N LEU A 17 -3.73 -10.05 -6.72
CA LEU A 17 -4.98 -9.32 -6.52
C LEU A 17 -4.87 -7.90 -7.06
N MET A 18 -3.76 -7.21 -6.77
CA MET A 18 -3.55 -5.84 -7.22
C MET A 18 -3.31 -5.72 -8.73
N ALA A 19 -2.70 -6.74 -9.36
CA ALA A 19 -2.57 -6.79 -10.81
C ALA A 19 -3.95 -6.92 -11.50
N GLU A 20 -4.85 -7.75 -10.95
CA GLU A 20 -6.24 -7.85 -11.44
C GLU A 20 -7.00 -6.53 -11.26
N VAL A 21 -6.85 -5.86 -10.11
CA VAL A 21 -7.49 -4.56 -9.82
C VAL A 21 -6.98 -3.46 -10.76
N ALA A 22 -5.67 -3.44 -11.05
CA ALA A 22 -5.07 -2.49 -11.99
C ALA A 22 -5.61 -2.66 -13.42
N GLY A 23 -5.85 -3.91 -13.85
CA GLY A 23 -6.37 -4.24 -15.18
C GLY A 23 -7.83 -3.82 -15.42
N ARG A 24 -8.62 -3.57 -14.37
CA ARG A 24 -10.07 -3.28 -14.48
C ARG A 24 -10.45 -1.79 -14.61
N ALA A 25 -9.46 -0.89 -14.58
CA ALA A 25 -9.54 0.55 -14.86
C ALA A 25 -10.53 1.43 -14.03
N ARG A 26 -9.88 2.35 -13.30
CA ARG A 26 -10.14 3.81 -13.12
C ARG A 26 -10.96 4.36 -11.96
N ASP A 27 -12.04 3.75 -11.50
CA ASP A 27 -12.82 4.31 -10.38
C ASP A 27 -12.96 3.30 -9.24
N TRP A 28 -11.87 3.13 -8.48
CA TRP A 28 -11.83 2.35 -7.24
C TRP A 28 -12.51 3.13 -6.12
N SER A 29 -13.82 3.31 -6.24
CA SER A 29 -14.59 4.11 -5.30
C SER A 29 -15.20 3.26 -4.18
N LEU A 30 -15.29 1.93 -4.38
CA LEU A 30 -15.90 1.01 -3.45
C LEU A 30 -15.00 -0.21 -3.17
N PRO A 31 -14.92 -0.70 -1.92
CA PRO A 31 -14.21 -1.94 -1.57
C PRO A 31 -14.66 -3.18 -2.38
N GLN A 32 -15.87 -3.15 -2.95
CA GLN A 32 -16.44 -4.20 -3.78
C GLN A 32 -15.75 -4.32 -5.15
N ASP A 33 -15.09 -3.25 -5.61
CA ASP A 33 -14.38 -3.19 -6.90
C ASP A 33 -13.11 -4.07 -6.89
N LEU A 34 -12.67 -4.52 -5.72
CA LEU A 34 -11.56 -5.46 -5.57
C LEU A 34 -11.88 -6.86 -6.16
N GLY A 35 -13.16 -7.20 -6.32
CA GLY A 35 -13.59 -8.49 -6.88
C GLY A 35 -13.15 -9.71 -6.08
N SER A 36 -12.79 -9.52 -4.81
CA SER A 36 -12.44 -10.55 -3.82
C SER A 36 -13.09 -10.20 -2.49
N ASP A 37 -13.44 -11.21 -1.70
CA ASP A 37 -14.03 -10.97 -0.38
C ASP A 37 -13.01 -10.39 0.62
N ARG A 38 -13.50 -9.71 1.65
CA ARG A 38 -12.68 -9.04 2.68
C ARG A 38 -11.71 -10.00 3.36
N MET A 39 -12.11 -11.24 3.64
CA MET A 39 -11.28 -12.21 4.35
C MET A 39 -10.08 -12.62 3.52
N THR A 40 -10.28 -12.85 2.21
CA THR A 40 -9.21 -13.14 1.26
C THR A 40 -8.22 -11.98 1.15
N VAL A 41 -8.70 -10.74 1.05
CA VAL A 41 -7.85 -9.55 0.99
C VAL A 41 -7.07 -9.34 2.30
N THR A 42 -7.71 -9.52 3.45
CA THR A 42 -7.03 -9.42 4.76
C THR A 42 -5.96 -10.51 4.94
N ALA A 43 -6.24 -11.74 4.52
CA ALA A 43 -5.24 -12.81 4.57
C ALA A 43 -4.04 -12.50 3.66
N ALA A 44 -4.30 -12.02 2.44
CA ALA A 44 -3.26 -11.61 1.50
C ALA A 44 -2.45 -10.40 2.03
N TRP A 45 -3.11 -9.44 2.68
CA TRP A 45 -2.46 -8.30 3.35
C TRP A 45 -1.48 -8.76 4.44
N LEU A 46 -1.93 -9.63 5.33
CA LEU A 46 -1.11 -10.12 6.44
C LEU A 46 0.08 -10.97 5.95
N ALA A 47 -0.06 -11.67 4.83
CA ALA A 47 0.99 -12.49 4.24
C ALA A 47 1.89 -11.74 3.25
N SER A 48 1.59 -10.47 2.93
CA SER A 48 2.34 -9.73 1.91
C SER A 48 3.61 -9.11 2.48
N ASP A 49 4.69 -9.28 1.72
CA ASP A 49 5.93 -8.52 1.86
C ASP A 49 6.14 -7.56 0.67
N ASP A 50 5.08 -7.28 -0.11
CA ASP A 50 5.10 -6.36 -1.24
C ASP A 50 4.51 -5.00 -0.82
N PRO A 51 5.35 -4.02 -0.44
CA PRO A 51 4.88 -2.72 0.02
C PRO A 51 4.20 -1.91 -1.09
N LEU A 52 4.48 -2.20 -2.37
CA LEU A 52 3.82 -1.53 -3.49
C LEU A 52 2.38 -2.02 -3.64
N ALA A 53 2.17 -3.34 -3.58
CA ALA A 53 0.82 -3.90 -3.59
C ALA A 53 0.01 -3.42 -2.39
N MET A 54 0.64 -3.30 -1.22
CA MET A 54 -0.01 -2.76 -0.02
C MET A 54 -0.44 -1.30 -0.18
N LEU A 55 0.45 -0.39 -0.59
CA LEU A 55 0.08 1.02 -0.81
C LEU A 55 -0.95 1.19 -1.94
N PHE A 56 -0.89 0.32 -2.95
CA PHE A 56 -1.86 0.32 -4.04
C PHE A 56 -3.25 -0.12 -3.56
N LEU A 57 -3.34 -1.15 -2.71
CA LEU A 57 -4.59 -1.54 -2.06
C LEU A 57 -5.15 -0.37 -1.25
N LEU A 58 -4.33 0.27 -0.40
CA LEU A 58 -4.76 1.42 0.41
C LEU A 58 -5.29 2.56 -0.46
N ALA A 59 -4.65 2.83 -1.59
CA ALA A 59 -5.12 3.84 -2.54
C ALA A 59 -6.47 3.47 -3.19
N ALA A 60 -6.73 2.18 -3.40
CA ALA A 60 -7.98 1.69 -3.94
C ALA A 60 -9.12 1.72 -2.92
N VAL A 61 -8.87 1.33 -1.66
CA VAL A 61 -9.91 1.30 -0.62
C VAL A 61 -10.14 2.66 0.07
N HIS A 62 -9.15 3.55 0.03
CA HIS A 62 -9.19 4.89 0.60
C HIS A 62 -8.76 5.94 -0.44
N PRO A 63 -9.61 6.27 -1.43
CA PRO A 63 -9.24 7.17 -2.53
C PRO A 63 -9.15 8.65 -2.10
N ARG A 64 -9.56 8.97 -0.88
CA ARG A 64 -9.59 10.33 -0.33
C ARG A 64 -8.24 10.71 0.25
N ARG A 65 -8.13 11.99 0.63
CA ARG A 65 -6.94 12.55 1.23
C ARG A 65 -6.87 12.15 2.71
N GLU A 66 -5.79 11.48 3.11
CA GLU A 66 -5.60 10.93 4.45
C GLU A 66 -4.31 11.51 5.07
N VAL A 67 -4.38 12.76 5.52
CA VAL A 67 -3.20 13.55 5.93
C VAL A 67 -2.39 12.85 7.02
N GLU A 68 -3.04 12.51 8.14
CA GLU A 68 -2.36 11.94 9.29
C GLU A 68 -1.77 10.57 8.97
N MET A 69 -2.50 9.72 8.25
CA MET A 69 -2.02 8.39 7.88
C MET A 69 -0.86 8.45 6.90
N CYS A 70 -0.90 9.33 5.90
CA CYS A 70 0.22 9.50 4.98
C CYS A 70 1.48 10.00 5.70
N ILE A 71 1.35 10.91 6.68
CA ILE A 71 2.47 11.37 7.50
C ILE A 71 3.02 10.21 8.33
N LYS A 72 2.16 9.45 9.02
CA LYS A 72 2.57 8.29 9.84
C LYS A 72 3.29 7.25 8.99
N LEU A 73 2.73 6.87 7.83
CA LEU A 73 3.36 5.93 6.91
C LEU A 73 4.73 6.40 6.42
N ALA A 74 4.83 7.66 5.95
CA ALA A 74 6.11 8.19 5.48
C ALA A 74 7.15 8.24 6.62
N THR A 75 6.71 8.54 7.83
CA THR A 75 7.57 8.59 9.03
C THR A 75 8.05 7.19 9.43
N GLU A 76 7.15 6.21 9.48
CA GLU A 76 7.50 4.82 9.82
C GLU A 76 8.46 4.23 8.79
N MET A 77 8.28 4.54 7.51
CA MET A 77 9.19 4.12 6.43
C MET A 77 10.46 4.98 6.32
N SER A 78 10.72 5.93 7.22
CA SER A 78 11.83 6.90 7.09
C SER A 78 13.24 6.31 7.28
N PHE A 79 13.35 5.04 7.65
CA PHE A 79 14.61 4.30 7.53
C PHE A 79 15.07 4.21 6.07
N PHE A 80 14.13 4.20 5.11
CA PHE A 80 14.41 4.30 3.69
C PHE A 80 14.47 5.77 3.24
N GLU A 81 15.62 6.20 2.71
CA GLU A 81 15.90 7.61 2.41
C GLU A 81 14.85 8.32 1.52
N PRO A 82 14.32 7.71 0.44
CA PRO A 82 13.27 8.34 -0.36
C PRO A 82 12.00 8.66 0.43
N MET A 83 11.66 7.82 1.41
CA MET A 83 10.51 8.01 2.31
C MET A 83 10.83 8.99 3.44
N ARG A 84 12.08 9.02 3.92
CA ARG A 84 12.56 10.07 4.83
C ARG A 84 12.38 11.45 4.23
N ASN A 85 12.82 11.62 2.99
CA ASN A 85 12.68 12.88 2.25
C ASN A 85 11.21 13.27 2.07
N GLU A 86 10.34 12.28 1.83
CA GLU A 86 8.90 12.50 1.74
C GLU A 86 8.30 12.92 3.09
N ALA A 87 8.65 12.26 4.19
CA ALA A 87 8.21 12.61 5.54
C ALA A 87 8.63 14.05 5.91
N HIS A 88 9.87 14.44 5.61
CA HIS A 88 10.36 15.80 5.79
C HIS A 88 9.67 16.82 4.87
N SER A 89 9.26 16.41 3.67
CA SER A 89 8.46 17.26 2.81
C SER A 89 7.05 17.43 3.35
N MET A 90 6.44 16.39 3.92
CA MET A 90 5.09 16.44 4.46
C MET A 90 5.03 17.26 5.76
N SER A 91 6.01 17.10 6.66
CA SER A 91 6.07 17.83 7.94
C SER A 91 6.19 19.34 7.76
N ARG A 92 6.79 19.79 6.65
CA ARG A 92 6.92 21.21 6.30
C ARG A 92 5.69 21.79 5.61
N ARG A 93 4.69 20.98 5.27
CA ARG A 93 3.46 21.43 4.59
C ARG A 93 2.37 21.67 5.62
N LEU A 94 1.87 22.90 5.67
CA LEU A 94 0.75 23.25 6.56
C LEU A 94 -0.57 22.64 6.06
N PRO A 95 -1.47 22.22 6.97
CA PRO A 95 -2.86 21.97 6.62
C PRO A 95 -3.45 23.19 5.92
N GLY A 96 -3.96 23.03 4.69
CA GLY A 96 -4.55 24.12 3.90
C GLY A 96 -3.63 24.76 2.85
N MET A 97 -2.38 24.32 2.72
CA MET A 97 -1.55 24.75 1.58
C MET A 97 -2.13 24.25 0.26
N ASN A 98 -2.26 25.17 -0.70
CA ASN A 98 -2.58 24.84 -2.09
C ASN A 98 -1.37 24.14 -2.73
N PHE A 99 -1.62 22.98 -3.33
CA PHE A 99 -0.61 22.26 -4.10
C PHE A 99 -0.83 22.55 -5.59
N ASN A 100 0.17 23.07 -6.28
CA ASN A 100 0.15 23.23 -7.75
C ASN A 100 0.34 21.88 -8.48
N GLY A 101 -0.14 20.79 -7.88
CA GLY A 101 0.05 19.40 -8.31
C GLY A 101 -0.70 18.42 -7.40
N ARG A 102 -0.51 17.11 -7.63
CA ARG A 102 -1.18 16.07 -6.83
C ARG A 102 -0.73 16.17 -5.36
N SER A 103 -1.68 16.23 -4.43
CA SER A 103 -1.36 16.34 -3.00
C SER A 103 -0.55 15.11 -2.54
N PRO A 104 0.45 15.27 -1.65
CA PRO A 104 1.25 14.15 -1.15
C PRO A 104 0.47 13.29 -0.14
N PHE A 105 -0.68 13.79 0.32
CA PHE A 105 -1.52 13.17 1.36
C PHE A 105 -2.54 12.18 0.79
N TYR A 106 -2.20 11.52 -0.31
CA TYR A 106 -2.95 10.39 -0.86
C TYR A 106 -2.03 9.17 -0.86
N PHE A 107 -2.55 7.98 -0.53
CA PHE A 107 -1.75 6.75 -0.57
C PHE A 107 -1.16 6.48 -1.96
N ILE A 108 -1.86 6.86 -3.03
CA ILE A 108 -1.35 6.76 -4.39
C ILE A 108 -0.07 7.59 -4.63
N ALA A 109 0.09 8.72 -3.93
CA ALA A 109 1.31 9.53 -4.01
C ALA A 109 2.49 8.80 -3.37
N LEU A 110 2.28 8.16 -2.21
CA LEU A 110 3.27 7.30 -1.57
C LEU A 110 3.63 6.10 -2.44
N TYR A 111 2.63 5.43 -3.04
CA TYR A 111 2.86 4.35 -4.00
C TYR A 111 3.76 4.81 -5.15
N GLN A 112 3.45 5.95 -5.79
CA GLN A 112 4.22 6.47 -6.91
C GLN A 112 5.66 6.81 -6.49
N ARG A 113 5.84 7.38 -5.30
CA ARG A 113 7.16 7.71 -4.74
C ARG A 113 7.98 6.45 -4.50
N LEU A 114 7.38 5.46 -3.81
CA LEU A 114 8.04 4.22 -3.47
C LEU A 114 8.37 3.39 -4.72
N HIS A 115 7.42 3.28 -5.65
CA HIS A 115 7.61 2.57 -6.92
C HIS A 115 8.77 3.16 -7.72
N SER A 116 8.83 4.50 -7.82
CA SER A 116 9.92 5.19 -8.53
C SER A 116 11.28 4.95 -7.86
N ALA A 117 11.32 4.89 -6.54
CA ALA A 117 12.55 4.64 -5.79
C ALA A 117 13.03 3.19 -5.91
N LEU A 118 12.13 2.21 -5.81
CA LEU A 118 12.47 0.79 -5.90
C LEU A 118 12.83 0.34 -7.32
N ARG A 119 12.32 1.03 -8.36
CA ARG A 119 12.58 0.69 -9.76
C ARG A 119 14.07 0.63 -10.12
N TRP A 120 14.88 1.46 -9.49
CA TRP A 120 16.32 1.60 -9.79
C TRP A 120 17.22 0.83 -8.82
N MET A 121 16.63 0.10 -7.87
CA MET A 121 17.36 -0.64 -6.85
C MET A 121 17.74 -2.04 -7.33
N GLU A 122 18.93 -2.51 -6.95
CA GLU A 122 19.37 -3.87 -7.23
C GLU A 122 18.45 -4.91 -6.54
N GLY A 123 18.23 -6.05 -7.20
CA GLY A 123 17.29 -7.07 -6.74
C GLY A 123 17.57 -7.58 -5.33
N THR A 124 18.84 -7.76 -4.95
CA THR A 124 19.22 -8.26 -3.61
C THR A 124 18.99 -7.23 -2.51
N GLN A 125 19.22 -5.95 -2.79
CA GLN A 125 18.92 -4.87 -1.85
C GLN A 125 17.40 -4.69 -1.71
N ARG A 126 16.70 -4.74 -2.85
CA ARG A 126 15.24 -4.63 -2.91
C ARG A 126 14.55 -5.74 -2.13
N SER A 127 14.96 -7.01 -2.29
CA SER A 127 14.37 -8.14 -1.57
C SER A 127 14.60 -8.10 -0.06
N ARG A 128 15.62 -7.38 0.43
CA ARG A 128 15.81 -7.16 1.88
C ARG A 128 14.93 -6.02 2.40
N LEU A 129 14.77 -4.97 1.59
CA LEU A 129 14.06 -3.75 1.97
C LEU A 129 12.54 -3.89 1.90
N GLU A 130 12.01 -4.61 0.90
CA GLU A 130 10.56 -4.76 0.69
C GLU A 130 9.83 -5.33 1.92
N PRO A 131 10.31 -6.40 2.59
CA PRO A 131 9.69 -6.90 3.82
C PRO A 131 9.72 -5.89 4.97
N GLU A 132 10.80 -5.13 5.13
CA GLU A 132 10.91 -4.09 6.17
C GLU A 132 9.89 -2.97 5.93
N LEU A 133 9.73 -2.53 4.68
CA LEU A 133 8.72 -1.54 4.29
C LEU A 133 7.29 -2.08 4.48
N ALA A 134 7.04 -3.34 4.12
CA ALA A 134 5.74 -3.98 4.33
C ALA A 134 5.39 -4.10 5.82
N ALA A 135 6.37 -4.44 6.67
CA ALA A 135 6.22 -4.43 8.12
C ALA A 135 5.88 -3.03 8.65
N ALA A 136 6.60 -2.00 8.22
CA ALA A 136 6.31 -0.61 8.58
C ALA A 136 4.89 -0.17 8.18
N ILE A 137 4.42 -0.55 6.98
CA ILE A 137 3.04 -0.28 6.55
C ILE A 137 2.04 -0.99 7.49
N ARG A 138 2.28 -2.26 7.85
CA ARG A 138 1.41 -3.01 8.77
C ARG A 138 1.38 -2.43 10.19
N VAL A 139 2.48 -1.83 10.67
CA VAL A 139 2.52 -1.16 11.97
C VAL A 139 1.55 0.02 12.01
N VAL A 140 1.52 0.83 10.94
CA VAL A 140 0.63 2.00 10.86
C VAL A 140 -0.80 1.61 10.49
N VAL A 141 -0.96 0.62 9.61
CA VAL A 141 -2.26 0.16 9.12
C VAL A 141 -2.36 -1.36 9.31
N PRO A 142 -2.81 -1.84 10.48
CA PRO A 142 -2.94 -3.27 10.72
C PRO A 142 -4.01 -3.94 9.85
N ASP A 143 -5.10 -3.22 9.55
CA ASP A 143 -6.20 -3.65 8.68
C ASP A 143 -6.35 -2.66 7.50
N PRO A 144 -6.21 -3.11 6.24
CA PRO A 144 -6.27 -2.21 5.09
C PRO A 144 -7.63 -1.51 4.96
N PHE A 145 -8.71 -2.06 5.51
CA PHE A 145 -10.05 -1.47 5.40
C PHE A 145 -10.37 -0.46 6.49
N THR A 146 -9.56 -0.37 7.54
CA THR A 146 -9.86 0.44 8.72
C THR A 146 -8.68 1.35 9.05
N LEU A 147 -8.79 2.63 8.70
CA LEU A 147 -7.82 3.67 9.08
C LEU A 147 -8.08 4.11 10.53
N VAL A 148 -7.83 3.23 11.50
CA VAL A 148 -7.87 3.62 12.91
C VAL A 148 -6.56 4.31 13.25
N GLY A 149 -6.54 5.64 13.27
CA GLY A 149 -5.59 6.35 14.12
C GLY A 149 -5.94 6.08 15.59
N PRO A 150 -5.00 6.13 16.55
CA PRO A 150 -5.38 6.19 17.94
C PRO A 150 -6.43 7.29 18.08
N ALA A 151 -7.61 6.92 18.57
CA ALA A 151 -8.59 7.89 19.00
C ALA A 151 -7.90 8.84 20.00
N ALA A 152 -8.21 10.12 19.84
CA ALA A 152 -7.70 11.23 20.64
C ALA A 152 -7.59 10.93 22.14
#